data_AF-A0AA36NDJ2-F1
#
_entry.id   AF-A0AA36NDJ2-F1
#
_cell.length_a   1.000
_cell.length_b   1.000
_cell.length_c   1.000
_cell.angle_alpha   90.00
_cell.angle_beta   90.00
_cell.angle_gamma   90.00
#
_symmetry.space_group_name_H-M   'P 1'
#
loop_
_entity.id
_entity.type
_entity.pdbx_description
1 polymer ?
#
loop_
_entity_poly.entity_id
_entity_poly.type
_entity_poly.pdbx_seq_one_letter_code
_entity_poly.pdbx_strand_id
1 'polypeptide(L)'
;VDTVMRDRRADALWRQAAVLSMTSGHSALDCSSQSLWLGITVDGMDISKSKVPLNVCKSKEFQAMHRPELKLTLAVVDGQVERFFLSDPTVGATANKDLTIITHCIEAALQETQKRGVAFPRNCRVRADNASAETKNQTSFKYGAFLVFCDIFDDF
;
A
#
# COMPACT_ATOMS: atom_id res chain seq x y z
N VAL A 1 19.22 13.08 -17.07
CA VAL A 1 17.94 12.64 -17.69
C VAL A 1 17.87 11.13 -17.81
N ASP A 2 18.97 10.43 -18.14
CA ASP A 2 18.98 8.96 -18.29
C ASP A 2 18.78 8.13 -17.01
N THR A 3 19.25 8.58 -15.85
CA THR A 3 19.13 7.83 -14.58
C THR A 3 17.70 7.78 -14.06
N VAL A 4 17.00 8.92 -14.05
CA VAL A 4 15.59 9.02 -13.64
C VAL A 4 14.67 8.17 -14.52
N MET A 5 14.96 8.08 -15.83
CA MET A 5 14.22 7.23 -16.76
C MET A 5 14.45 5.73 -16.49
N ARG A 6 15.64 5.35 -16.00
CA ARG A 6 15.94 3.95 -15.61
C ARG A 6 15.18 3.56 -14.34
N ASP A 7 15.13 4.44 -13.34
CA ASP A 7 14.41 4.17 -12.08
C ASP A 7 12.91 3.98 -12.30
N ARG A 8 12.30 4.81 -13.16
CA ARG A 8 10.87 4.68 -13.51
C ARG A 8 10.57 3.37 -14.25
N ARG A 9 11.47 2.95 -15.15
CA ARG A 9 11.34 1.66 -15.84
C ARG A 9 11.45 0.49 -14.86
N ALA A 10 12.42 0.54 -13.95
CA ALA A 10 12.56 -0.47 -12.91
C ALA A 10 11.32 -0.53 -12.03
N ASP A 11 10.78 0.61 -11.59
CA ASP A 11 9.57 0.63 -10.78
C ASP A 11 8.34 0.07 -11.51
N ALA A 12 8.20 0.38 -12.80
CA ALA A 12 7.13 -0.18 -13.64
C ALA A 12 7.22 -1.71 -13.75
N LEU A 13 8.43 -2.26 -13.92
CA LEU A 13 8.65 -3.71 -13.94
C LEU A 13 8.26 -4.37 -12.62
N TRP A 14 8.63 -3.76 -11.49
CA TRP A 14 8.23 -4.25 -10.17
C TRP A 14 6.72 -4.21 -9.95
N ARG A 15 6.04 -3.14 -10.37
CA ARG A 15 4.57 -3.07 -10.31
C ARG A 15 3.93 -4.19 -11.14
N GLN A 16 4.43 -4.38 -12.37
CA GLN A 16 3.93 -5.42 -13.26
C GLN A 16 4.10 -6.81 -12.64
N ALA A 17 5.25 -7.09 -12.03
CA ALA A 17 5.50 -8.37 -11.37
C ALA A 17 4.58 -8.60 -10.16
N ALA A 18 4.35 -7.57 -9.35
CA ALA A 18 3.42 -7.65 -8.22
C ALA A 18 1.98 -7.88 -8.68
N VAL A 19 1.54 -7.17 -9.73
CA VAL A 19 0.22 -7.37 -10.34
C VAL A 19 0.05 -8.82 -10.83
N LEU A 20 1.03 -9.35 -11.57
CA LEU A 20 0.97 -10.72 -12.08
C LEU A 20 0.98 -11.75 -10.96
N SER A 21 1.75 -11.50 -9.90
CA SER A 21 1.82 -12.38 -8.72
C SER A 21 0.46 -12.49 -8.05
N MET A 22 -0.20 -11.35 -7.81
CA MET A 22 -1.49 -11.27 -7.13
C MET A 22 -2.67 -11.76 -7.98
N THR A 23 -2.61 -11.57 -9.30
CA THR A 23 -3.73 -11.89 -10.19
C THR A 23 -3.67 -13.29 -10.77
N SER A 24 -2.48 -13.79 -11.07
CA SER A 24 -2.28 -15.02 -11.81
C SER A 24 -1.35 -16.02 -11.13
N GLY A 25 -0.71 -15.65 -10.00
CA GLY A 25 0.30 -16.51 -9.35
C GLY A 25 1.57 -16.70 -10.20
N HIS A 26 1.90 -15.75 -11.07
CA HIS A 26 3.10 -15.76 -11.90
C HIS A 26 3.96 -14.53 -11.64
N SER A 27 5.27 -14.64 -11.83
CA SER A 27 6.20 -13.53 -11.74
C SER A 27 6.76 -13.18 -13.11
N ALA A 28 6.84 -11.89 -13.43
CA ALA A 28 7.54 -11.39 -14.62
C ALA A 28 9.04 -11.18 -14.39
N LEU A 29 9.52 -11.31 -13.15
CA LEU A 29 10.87 -10.90 -12.76
C LEU A 29 11.90 -12.03 -12.74
N ASP A 30 11.56 -13.27 -13.07
CA ASP A 30 12.58 -14.31 -13.19
C ASP A 30 12.14 -15.50 -14.06
N CYS A 31 13.09 -16.07 -14.83
CA CYS A 31 12.88 -17.32 -15.59
C CYS A 31 13.29 -18.57 -14.79
N SER A 32 13.97 -18.40 -13.65
CA SER A 32 14.49 -19.50 -12.83
C SER A 32 13.82 -19.69 -11.46
N SER A 33 13.21 -18.66 -10.88
CA SER A 33 12.54 -18.75 -9.59
C SER A 33 11.08 -18.29 -9.71
N GLN A 34 10.14 -19.11 -9.23
CA GLN A 34 8.71 -18.79 -9.15
C GLN A 34 8.42 -17.75 -8.04
N SER A 35 9.31 -16.78 -7.87
CA SER A 35 9.29 -15.82 -6.77
C SER A 35 8.16 -14.82 -6.97
N LEU A 36 7.08 -15.00 -6.22
CA LEU A 36 5.92 -14.12 -6.21
C LEU A 36 6.17 -12.92 -5.29
N TRP A 37 5.70 -11.75 -5.72
CA TRP A 37 5.90 -10.48 -5.03
C TRP A 37 4.59 -9.78 -4.68
N LEU A 38 4.50 -9.30 -3.45
CA LEU A 38 3.48 -8.37 -2.99
C LEU A 38 4.02 -6.94 -3.09
N GLY A 39 3.34 -6.09 -3.86
CA GLY A 39 3.68 -4.67 -3.97
C GLY A 39 2.69 -3.82 -3.19
N ILE A 40 3.16 -3.07 -2.20
CA ILE A 40 2.36 -2.13 -1.42
C ILE A 40 2.96 -0.74 -1.57
N THR A 41 2.14 0.26 -1.87
CA THR A 41 2.53 1.67 -1.88
C THR A 41 1.68 2.42 -0.89
N VAL A 42 2.30 3.16 0.03
CA VAL A 42 1.62 4.05 0.96
C VAL A 42 1.96 5.49 0.59
N ASP A 43 0.94 6.33 0.43
CA ASP A 43 1.08 7.74 0.11
C ASP A 43 0.31 8.61 1.10
N GLY A 44 1.04 9.52 1.75
CA GLY A 44 0.48 10.51 2.65
C GLY A 44 -0.10 11.66 1.83
N MET A 45 -1.43 11.79 1.78
CA MET A 45 -2.09 12.86 1.05
C MET A 45 -2.29 14.09 1.95
N ASP A 46 -2.41 15.27 1.33
CA ASP A 46 -2.74 16.51 2.03
C ASP A 46 -4.00 16.34 2.89
N ILE A 47 -4.06 17.07 4.00
CA ILE A 47 -5.24 17.16 4.85
C ILE A 47 -6.43 17.49 3.94
N SER A 48 -7.42 16.60 3.92
CA SER A 48 -8.59 16.79 3.09
C SER A 48 -9.42 17.94 3.68
N LYS A 49 -9.13 19.18 3.28
CA LYS A 49 -9.90 20.36 3.70
C LYS A 49 -11.31 20.39 3.12
N SER A 50 -11.67 19.40 2.32
CA SER A 50 -13.00 19.17 1.78
C SER A 50 -12.88 18.00 0.82
N LYS A 51 -13.70 16.94 1.01
CA LYS A 51 -14.31 16.10 -0.04
C LYS A 51 -14.82 14.78 0.56
N VAL A 52 -16.04 14.83 1.07
CA VAL A 52 -16.97 13.74 0.74
C VAL A 52 -17.05 13.72 -0.80
N PRO A 53 -16.93 12.57 -1.49
CA PRO A 53 -17.08 12.51 -2.93
C PRO A 53 -18.38 13.22 -3.33
N LEU A 54 -18.28 14.24 -4.19
CA LEU A 54 -19.46 14.93 -4.72
C LEU A 54 -20.10 14.07 -5.81
N ASN A 55 -20.63 12.91 -5.41
CA ASN A 55 -21.59 12.16 -6.23
C ASN A 55 -23.04 12.61 -5.95
N VAL A 56 -23.22 13.71 -5.22
CA VAL A 56 -24.53 14.27 -4.85
C VAL A 56 -24.61 15.74 -5.23
N CYS A 57 -25.75 16.13 -5.80
CA CYS A 57 -26.06 17.51 -6.16
C CYS A 57 -25.82 18.45 -4.97
N LYS A 58 -25.28 19.65 -5.24
CA LYS A 58 -25.03 20.71 -4.26
C LYS A 58 -26.35 21.21 -3.64
N SER A 59 -26.95 20.45 -2.73
CA SER A 59 -28.06 20.96 -1.93
C SER A 59 -27.53 21.99 -0.94
N LYS A 60 -28.34 23.04 -0.66
CA LYS A 60 -27.99 24.07 0.33
C LYS A 60 -27.79 23.47 1.74
N GLU A 61 -28.39 22.32 2.01
CA GLU A 61 -28.27 21.61 3.29
C GLU A 61 -26.87 21.02 3.46
N PHE A 62 -26.26 20.47 2.41
CA PHE A 62 -24.86 19.99 2.45
C PHE A 62 -23.83 21.10 2.64
N GLN A 63 -24.19 22.35 2.37
CA GLN A 63 -23.32 23.52 2.62
C GLN A 63 -23.34 23.97 4.09
N ALA A 64 -24.43 23.71 4.81
CA ALA A 64 -24.57 24.09 6.22
C ALA A 64 -23.97 23.08 7.21
N MET A 65 -23.60 21.88 6.75
CA MET A 65 -23.02 20.86 7.63
C MET A 65 -21.55 21.14 7.96
N HIS A 66 -21.21 21.04 9.25
CA HIS A 66 -19.82 21.03 9.73
C HIS A 66 -19.07 19.82 9.17
N ARG A 67 -17.88 20.05 8.60
CA ARG A 67 -17.05 19.01 7.99
C ARG A 67 -15.76 18.90 8.79
N PRO A 68 -15.53 17.81 9.53
CA PRO A 68 -14.27 17.64 10.25
C PRO A 68 -13.12 17.55 9.25
N GLU A 69 -12.01 18.20 9.56
CA GLU A 69 -10.76 17.97 8.84
C GLU A 69 -10.30 16.53 9.11
N LEU A 70 -9.89 15.81 8.06
CA LEU A 70 -9.37 14.45 8.18
C LEU A 70 -8.07 14.31 7.41
N LYS A 71 -7.13 13.58 7.99
CA LYS A 71 -5.91 13.12 7.33
C LYS A 71 -6.25 11.94 6.45
N LEU A 72 -5.84 12.02 5.18
CA LEU A 72 -6.04 10.99 4.19
C LEU A 72 -4.71 10.28 3.91
N THR A 73 -4.74 8.96 3.90
CA THR A 73 -3.61 8.14 3.45
C THR A 73 -4.12 7.15 2.42
N LEU A 74 -3.47 7.10 1.26
CA LEU A 74 -3.75 6.14 0.22
C LEU A 74 -2.80 4.96 0.38
N ALA A 75 -3.34 3.74 0.31
CA ALA A 75 -2.53 2.54 0.12
C ALA A 75 -2.94 1.84 -1.16
N VAL A 76 -1.98 1.48 -2.00
CA VAL A 76 -2.19 0.74 -3.25
C VAL A 76 -1.57 -0.63 -3.09
N VAL A 77 -2.40 -1.67 -3.20
CA VAL A 77 -1.94 -3.06 -3.32
C VAL A 77 -1.93 -3.40 -4.81
N ASP A 78 -0.73 -3.56 -5.37
CA ASP A 78 -0.53 -3.83 -6.79
C ASP A 78 -1.29 -5.11 -7.19
N GLY A 79 -2.22 -5.00 -8.14
CA GLY A 79 -3.02 -6.12 -8.63
C GLY A 79 -4.31 -6.40 -7.86
N GLN A 80 -4.65 -5.60 -6.85
CA GLN A 80 -5.88 -5.74 -6.09
C GLN A 80 -6.73 -4.45 -6.10
N VAL A 81 -6.45 -3.52 -5.18
CA VAL A 81 -7.33 -2.39 -4.89
C VAL A 81 -6.57 -1.24 -4.25
N GLU A 82 -7.09 -0.04 -4.48
CA GLU A 82 -6.70 1.19 -3.79
C GLU A 82 -7.55 1.36 -2.52
N ARG A 83 -6.90 1.63 -1.39
CA ARG A 83 -7.55 1.81 -0.09
C ARG A 83 -7.28 3.20 0.44
N PHE A 84 -8.35 3.87 0.83
CA PHE A 84 -8.29 5.19 1.45
C PHE A 84 -8.51 5.06 2.96
N PHE A 85 -7.52 5.50 3.73
CA PHE A 85 -7.57 5.52 5.19
C PHE A 85 -7.79 6.94 5.67
N LEU A 86 -8.84 7.13 6.46
CA LEU A 86 -9.14 8.39 7.12
C LEU A 86 -8.72 8.31 8.58
N SER A 87 -8.03 9.34 9.05
CA SER A 87 -7.61 9.46 10.44
C SER A 87 -7.87 10.86 10.97
N ASP A 88 -8.06 10.94 12.28
CA ASP A 88 -8.22 12.22 12.98
C ASP A 88 -6.96 13.09 12.80
N PRO A 89 -7.08 14.42 12.63
CA PRO A 89 -5.94 15.33 12.52
C PRO A 89 -4.94 15.21 13.68
N THR A 90 -5.38 14.80 14.86
CA THR A 90 -4.54 14.60 16.05
C THR A 90 -3.67 13.36 15.97
N VAL A 91 -4.00 12.38 15.11
CA VAL A 91 -3.18 11.19 14.91
C VAL A 91 -1.89 11.60 14.22
N GLY A 92 -0.76 11.42 14.92
CA GLY A 92 0.57 11.66 14.37
C GLY A 92 0.83 10.77 13.15
N ALA A 93 1.69 11.23 12.26
CA ALA A 93 2.04 10.50 11.03
C ALA A 93 2.89 9.23 11.28
N THR A 94 2.81 8.63 12.48
CA THR A 94 3.79 7.68 13.03
C THR A 94 3.99 6.40 12.22
N ALA A 95 5.13 5.75 12.38
CA ALA A 95 5.36 4.41 11.84
C ALA A 95 4.32 3.38 12.29
N ASN A 96 3.75 3.51 13.49
CA ASN A 96 2.67 2.61 13.93
C ASN A 96 1.42 2.73 13.03
N LYS A 97 1.10 3.93 12.57
CA LYS A 97 0.01 4.20 11.62
C LYS A 97 0.30 3.49 10.30
N ASP A 98 1.49 3.70 9.74
CA ASP A 98 1.90 3.09 8.47
C ASP A 98 1.92 1.56 8.57
N LEU A 99 2.44 1.01 9.67
CA LEU A 99 2.45 -0.43 9.90
C LEU A 99 1.04 -1.01 10.04
N THR A 100 0.11 -0.28 10.65
CA THR A 100 -1.30 -0.69 10.71
C THR A 100 -1.92 -0.73 9.31
N ILE A 101 -1.65 0.28 8.49
CA ILE A 101 -2.11 0.35 7.10
C ILE A 101 -1.51 -0.81 6.28
N ILE A 102 -0.21 -1.06 6.41
CA ILE A 102 0.49 -2.14 5.72
C ILE A 102 -0.06 -3.50 6.16
N THR A 103 -0.25 -3.73 7.46
CA THR A 103 -0.83 -4.97 7.99
C THR A 103 -2.21 -5.22 7.38
N HIS A 104 -3.07 -4.19 7.37
CA HIS A 104 -4.40 -4.30 6.79
C HIS A 104 -4.37 -4.60 5.28
N CYS A 105 -3.38 -4.07 4.56
CA CYS A 105 -3.16 -4.37 3.15
C CYS A 105 -2.68 -5.81 2.93
N ILE A 106 -1.81 -6.33 3.80
CA ILE A 106 -1.34 -7.73 3.75
C ILE A 106 -2.51 -8.70 3.99
N GLU A 107 -3.31 -8.47 5.02
CA GLU A 107 -4.50 -9.29 5.32
C GLU A 107 -5.49 -9.29 4.15
N ALA A 108 -5.75 -8.11 3.57
CA ALA A 108 -6.61 -7.97 2.41
C ALA A 108 -6.06 -8.69 1.18
N ALA A 109 -4.74 -8.64 0.97
CA ALA A 109 -4.07 -9.33 -0.13
C ALA A 109 -4.21 -10.85 0.05
N LEU A 110 -3.98 -11.37 1.26
CA LEU A 110 -4.13 -12.79 1.58
C LEU A 110 -5.56 -13.30 1.32
N GLN A 111 -6.57 -12.56 1.77
CA GLN A 111 -7.97 -12.91 1.51
C GLN A 111 -8.28 -12.94 0.01
N GLU A 112 -7.67 -12.05 -0.77
CA GLU A 112 -7.89 -11.98 -2.21
C GLU A 112 -7.22 -13.12 -2.96
N THR A 113 -5.97 -13.45 -2.61
CA THR A 113 -5.26 -14.59 -3.23
C THR A 113 -5.99 -15.90 -2.93
N GLN A 114 -6.51 -16.05 -1.70
CA GLN A 114 -7.36 -17.18 -1.33
C GLN A 114 -8.64 -17.26 -2.17
N LYS A 115 -9.37 -16.14 -2.32
CA LYS A 115 -10.57 -16.07 -3.17
C LYS A 115 -10.29 -16.45 -4.63
N ARG A 116 -9.11 -16.09 -5.14
CA ARG A 116 -8.68 -16.36 -6.52
C ARG A 116 -8.07 -17.75 -6.71
N GLY A 117 -7.78 -18.47 -5.62
CA GLY A 117 -7.09 -19.76 -5.69
C GLY A 117 -5.64 -19.67 -6.17
N VAL A 118 -4.98 -18.52 -5.96
CA VAL A 118 -3.56 -18.32 -6.29
C VAL A 118 -2.72 -18.33 -5.01
N ALA A 119 -1.45 -18.72 -5.13
CA ALA A 119 -0.52 -18.69 -4.02
C ALA A 119 -0.28 -17.25 -3.53
N PHE A 120 -0.22 -17.07 -2.20
CA PHE A 120 0.13 -15.77 -1.62
C PHE A 120 1.62 -15.47 -1.86
N PRO A 121 1.98 -14.23 -2.27
CA PRO A 121 3.36 -13.87 -2.45
C PRO A 121 4.20 -13.94 -1.17
N ARG A 122 5.35 -14.61 -1.25
CA ARG A 122 6.29 -14.75 -0.14
C ARG A 122 7.33 -13.64 -0.06
N ASN A 123 7.43 -12.80 -1.09
CA ASN A 123 8.28 -11.61 -1.08
C ASN A 123 7.40 -10.36 -0.99
N CYS A 124 7.87 -9.32 -0.29
CA CYS A 124 7.12 -8.08 -0.13
C CYS A 124 7.99 -6.85 -0.39
N ARG A 125 7.46 -5.92 -1.19
CA ARG A 125 8.05 -4.61 -1.45
C ARG A 125 7.08 -3.52 -1.00
N VAL A 126 7.45 -2.81 0.06
CA VAL A 126 6.72 -1.64 0.54
C VAL A 126 7.40 -0.36 0.03
N ARG A 127 6.61 0.49 -0.62
CA ARG A 127 7.00 1.84 -1.04
C ARG A 127 6.26 2.86 -0.19
N ALA A 128 6.96 3.92 0.20
CA ALA A 128 6.38 5.07 0.86
C ALA A 128 6.68 6.31 0.02
N ASP A 129 5.64 6.90 -0.56
CA ASP A 129 5.71 8.20 -1.22
C ASP A 129 5.17 9.24 -0.23
N ASN A 130 5.90 10.33 0.02
CA ASN A 130 5.57 11.36 1.02
C ASN A 130 5.30 10.89 2.49
N ALA A 131 5.43 9.59 2.79
CA ALA A 131 5.37 8.98 4.13
C ALA A 131 6.75 8.49 4.63
N SER A 132 7.82 8.90 3.94
CA SER A 132 9.14 8.25 3.99
C SER A 132 9.92 8.37 5.30
N ALA A 133 9.61 9.35 6.15
CA ALA A 133 10.34 9.55 7.41
C ALA A 133 10.09 8.40 8.41
N GLU A 134 8.98 7.68 8.25
CA GLU A 134 8.44 6.77 9.25
C GLU A 134 8.62 5.31 8.81
N THR A 135 8.53 5.02 7.51
CA THR A 135 8.69 3.67 6.96
C THR A 135 10.16 3.21 6.89
N LYS A 136 11.12 4.14 6.99
CA LYS A 136 12.57 3.86 7.02
C LYS A 136 13.16 3.93 8.43
N ASN A 137 12.37 3.58 9.45
CA ASN A 137 12.84 3.55 10.83
C ASN A 137 13.05 2.11 11.34
N GLN A 138 13.66 2.01 12.53
CA GLN A 138 13.92 0.71 13.17
C GLN A 138 12.65 -0.09 13.45
N THR A 139 11.50 0.57 13.62
CA THR A 139 10.21 -0.07 13.88
C THR A 139 9.75 -0.85 12.66
N SER A 140 9.81 -0.26 11.46
CA SER A 140 9.46 -0.95 10.22
C SER A 140 10.39 -2.14 9.94
N PHE A 141 11.68 -2.02 10.23
CA PHE A 141 12.63 -3.13 10.12
C PHE A 141 12.30 -4.27 11.09
N LYS A 142 12.06 -3.96 12.37
CA LYS A 142 11.64 -4.96 13.38
C LYS A 142 10.33 -5.64 13.00
N TYR A 143 9.40 -4.90 12.43
CA TYR A 143 8.14 -5.45 11.94
C TYR A 143 8.35 -6.38 10.75
N GLY A 144 9.23 -6.02 9.79
CA GLY A 144 9.62 -6.93 8.70
C GLY A 144 10.21 -8.24 9.22
N ALA A 145 11.15 -8.16 10.18
CA ALA A 145 11.73 -9.34 10.82
C ALA A 145 10.69 -10.19 11.56
N PHE A 146 9.70 -9.54 12.22
CA PHE A 146 8.57 -10.23 12.84
C PHE A 146 7.72 -10.98 11.82
N LEU A 147 7.43 -10.40 10.66
CA LEU A 147 6.67 -11.06 9.61
C LEU A 147 7.39 -12.28 9.02
N VAL A 148 8.72 -12.22 8.88
CA VAL A 148 9.54 -13.37 8.49
C VAL A 148 9.51 -14.45 9.58
N PHE A 149 9.67 -14.06 10.84
CA PHE A 149 9.57 -15.00 11.97
C PHE A 149 8.20 -15.69 12.05
N CYS A 150 7.12 -14.97 11.71
CA CYS A 150 5.77 -15.52 11.62
C CYS A 150 5.53 -16.37 10.37
N ASP A 151 6.55 -16.64 9.56
CA ASP A 151 6.45 -17.40 8.32
C ASP A 151 5.41 -16.80 7.35
N ILE A 152 5.30 -15.48 7.29
CA ILE A 152 4.44 -14.77 6.33
C ILE A 152 5.21 -14.47 5.04
N PHE A 153 6.47 -14.05 5.19
CA PHE A 153 7.38 -13.72 4.09
C PHE A 153 8.72 -14.44 4.26
N ASP A 154 9.42 -14.66 3.15
CA ASP A 154 10.76 -15.24 3.13
C ASP A 154 11.83 -14.22 3.53
N ASP A 155 13.02 -14.71 3.89
CA ASP A 155 14.20 -13.90 4.17
C ASP A 155 14.71 -13.18 2.91
N PHE A 156 15.27 -11.98 3.12
CA PHE A 156 15.80 -11.10 2.07
C PHE A 156 17.22 -11.47 1.64
#